data_AF-A0A1V5IZ09-F1
#
_entry.id   AF-A0A1V5IZ09-F1
#
_cell.length_a   1.000
_cell.length_b   1.000
_cell.length_c   1.000
_cell.angle_alpha   90.00
_cell.angle_beta   90.00
_cell.angle_gamma   90.00
#
_symmetry.space_group_name_H-M   'P 1'
#
loop_
_entity.id
_entity.type
_entity.pdbx_description
1 polymer ?
#
loop_
_entity_poly.entity_id
_entity_poly.type
_entity_poly.pdbx_seq_one_letter_code
_entity_poly.pdbx_strand_id
1 'polypeptide(L)'
;MNDLILHFIAGFIISFIILMFKKPEAARRPDWLVITAIGVAIAAGVAKEAGDYFLHWGTAEMADITLTWSGGVAALAVVALYDWIRYRNQFSKMDRAYLSDIPIYRIRIYTASAIILGVITAIL
;
A
#
# COMPACT_ATOMS: atom_id res chain seq x y z
N MET A 1 -18.95 13.47 -5.75
CA MET A 1 -18.02 12.81 -4.81
C MET A 1 -16.86 13.77 -4.62
N ASN A 2 -16.30 13.91 -3.42
CA ASN A 2 -15.18 14.84 -3.20
C ASN A 2 -13.96 14.38 -4.03
N ASP A 3 -13.29 15.30 -4.73
CA ASP A 3 -12.17 15.01 -5.63
C ASP A 3 -10.99 14.36 -4.89
N LEU A 4 -10.72 14.86 -3.69
CA LEU A 4 -9.79 14.27 -2.72
C LEU A 4 -10.06 12.77 -2.45
N ILE A 5 -11.33 12.37 -2.37
CA ILE A 5 -11.71 10.97 -2.17
C ILE A 5 -11.41 10.13 -3.43
N LEU A 6 -11.59 10.69 -4.63
CA LEU A 6 -11.25 10.02 -5.88
C LEU A 6 -9.75 9.74 -5.96
N HIS A 7 -8.91 10.71 -5.58
CA HIS A 7 -7.46 10.55 -5.53
C HIS A 7 -7.03 9.43 -4.58
N PHE A 8 -7.58 9.42 -3.36
CA PHE A 8 -7.35 8.34 -2.41
C PHE A 8 -7.77 6.97 -2.96
N ILE A 9 -8.99 6.87 -3.52
CA ILE A 9 -9.51 5.60 -4.08
C ILE A 9 -8.67 5.14 -5.27
N ALA A 10 -8.25 6.05 -6.15
CA ALA A 10 -7.41 5.73 -7.30
C ALA A 10 -6.07 5.13 -6.85
N GLY A 11 -5.39 5.78 -5.92
CA GLY A 11 -4.16 5.28 -5.31
C GLY A 11 -4.33 3.90 -4.67
N PHE A 12 -5.42 3.72 -3.92
CA PHE A 12 -5.77 2.46 -3.29
C PHE A 12 -5.95 1.34 -4.33
N ILE A 13 -6.78 1.56 -5.35
CA ILE A 13 -7.09 0.54 -6.37
C ILE A 13 -5.84 0.17 -7.16
N ILE A 14 -5.05 1.15 -7.61
CA ILE A 14 -3.81 0.92 -8.35
C ILE A 14 -2.86 0.03 -7.55
N SER A 15 -2.60 0.40 -6.29
CA SER A 15 -1.71 -0.36 -5.42
C SER A 15 -2.28 -1.74 -5.09
N PHE A 16 -3.58 -1.82 -4.82
CA PHE A 16 -4.25 -3.07 -4.49
C PHE A 16 -4.18 -4.08 -5.63
N ILE A 17 -4.42 -3.66 -6.88
CA ILE A 17 -4.31 -4.53 -8.06
C ILE A 17 -2.88 -5.08 -8.20
N ILE A 18 -1.87 -4.21 -8.05
CA ILE A 18 -0.46 -4.61 -8.13
C ILE A 18 -0.13 -5.61 -7.02
N LEU A 19 -0.55 -5.32 -5.78
CA LEU A 19 -0.35 -6.21 -4.64
C LEU A 19 -1.04 -7.56 -4.87
N MET A 20 -2.23 -7.60 -5.45
CA MET A 20 -2.93 -8.86 -5.73
C MET A 20 -2.32 -9.67 -6.88
N PHE A 21 -1.36 -9.13 -7.62
CA PHE A 21 -0.74 -9.80 -8.75
C PHE A 21 0.17 -10.97 -8.32
N LYS A 22 0.02 -12.11 -8.99
CA LYS A 22 0.83 -13.35 -8.90
C LYS A 22 0.84 -14.11 -7.56
N LYS A 23 0.54 -13.51 -6.40
CA LYS A 23 0.45 -14.26 -5.13
C LYS A 23 -0.63 -13.65 -4.21
N PRO A 24 -1.52 -14.47 -3.62
CA PRO A 24 -2.53 -13.97 -2.68
C PRO A 24 -1.94 -13.59 -1.31
N GLU A 25 -0.74 -14.07 -0.99
CA GLU A 25 -0.09 -13.95 0.31
C GLU A 25 0.99 -12.85 0.30
N ALA A 26 0.75 -11.76 1.04
CA ALA A 26 1.66 -10.63 1.26
C ALA A 26 3.01 -11.04 1.83
N ALA A 27 3.04 -11.96 2.79
CA ALA A 27 4.28 -12.47 3.36
C ALA A 27 5.19 -13.15 2.32
N ARG A 28 4.63 -13.58 1.18
CA ARG A 28 5.38 -14.20 0.07
C ARG A 28 5.55 -13.27 -1.13
N ARG A 29 5.10 -12.01 -1.03
CA ARG A 29 5.30 -11.00 -2.06
C ARG A 29 6.75 -10.53 -2.01
N PRO A 30 7.45 -10.49 -3.14
CA PRO A 30 8.80 -9.97 -3.18
C PRO A 30 8.78 -8.45 -2.91
N ASP A 31 9.82 -7.93 -2.26
CA ASP A 31 9.85 -6.54 -1.77
C ASP A 31 9.72 -5.53 -2.92
N TRP A 32 10.25 -5.88 -4.10
CA TRP A 32 10.09 -5.06 -5.31
C TRP A 32 8.62 -4.84 -5.68
N LEU A 33 7.72 -5.80 -5.43
CA LEU A 33 6.31 -5.68 -5.77
C LEU A 33 5.60 -4.70 -4.83
N VAL A 34 6.02 -4.63 -3.57
CA VAL A 34 5.56 -3.62 -2.61
C VAL A 34 6.05 -2.24 -3.02
N ILE A 35 7.33 -2.11 -3.37
CA ILE A 35 7.92 -0.86 -3.85
C ILE A 35 7.22 -0.39 -5.13
N THR A 36 6.95 -1.30 -6.07
CA THR A 36 6.21 -0.99 -7.31
C THR A 36 4.79 -0.52 -7.00
N ALA A 37 4.06 -1.17 -6.08
CA ALA A 37 2.69 -0.76 -5.75
C ALA A 37 2.63 0.69 -5.28
N ILE A 38 3.46 1.06 -4.30
CA ILE A 38 3.50 2.43 -3.77
C ILE A 38 4.07 3.41 -4.80
N GLY A 39 5.15 3.02 -5.49
CA GLY A 39 5.80 3.86 -6.50
C GLY A 39 4.88 4.21 -7.66
N VAL A 40 4.04 3.27 -8.12
CA VAL A 40 3.07 3.52 -9.19
C VAL A 40 1.96 4.45 -8.71
N ALA A 41 1.49 4.35 -7.47
CA ALA A 41 0.51 5.30 -6.93
C ALA A 41 1.08 6.73 -6.84
N ILE A 42 2.33 6.90 -6.38
CA ILE A 42 3.02 8.20 -6.38
C ILE A 42 3.14 8.74 -7.80
N ALA A 43 3.64 7.91 -8.73
CA ALA A 43 3.82 8.31 -10.12
C ALA A 43 2.50 8.69 -10.80
N ALA A 44 1.41 7.99 -10.49
CA ALA A 44 0.08 8.31 -11.00
C ALA A 44 -0.42 9.66 -10.46
N GLY A 45 -0.24 9.94 -9.17
CA GLY A 45 -0.58 11.23 -8.57
C GLY A 45 0.22 12.38 -9.22
N VAL A 46 1.55 12.22 -9.32
CA VAL A 46 2.41 13.21 -9.97
C VAL A 46 2.05 13.40 -11.44
N ALA A 47 1.75 12.32 -12.18
CA ALA A 47 1.39 12.40 -13.60
C ALA A 47 0.06 13.14 -13.82
N LYS A 48 -0.94 12.92 -12.95
CA LYS A 48 -2.22 13.67 -13.00
C LYS A 48 -1.95 15.16 -12.76
N GLU A 49 -1.24 15.52 -11.69
CA GLU A 49 -0.94 16.93 -11.38
C GLU A 49 -0.08 17.62 -12.43
N ALA A 50 0.87 16.90 -13.03
CA ALA A 50 1.62 17.41 -14.17
C ALA A 50 0.69 17.68 -15.37
N GLY A 51 -0.31 16.83 -15.61
CA GLY A 51 -1.35 17.08 -16.60
C GLY A 51 -2.16 18.33 -16.31
N ASP A 52 -2.60 18.51 -15.06
CA ASP A 52 -3.33 19.71 -14.64
C ASP A 52 -2.51 20.98 -14.85
N TYR A 53 -1.22 20.95 -14.46
CA TYR A 53 -0.33 22.09 -14.62
C TYR A 53 0.02 22.40 -16.09
N PHE A 54 0.49 21.42 -16.85
CA PHE A 54 1.04 21.63 -18.20
C PHE A 54 -0.03 21.61 -19.30
N LEU A 55 -1.12 20.86 -19.10
CA LEU A 55 -2.16 20.66 -20.11
C LEU A 55 -3.49 21.34 -19.74
N HIS A 56 -3.53 22.02 -18.59
CA HIS A 56 -4.68 22.78 -18.09
C HIS A 56 -5.94 21.92 -17.95
N TRP A 57 -5.77 20.66 -17.53
CA TRP A 57 -6.87 19.74 -17.23
C TRP A 57 -7.63 20.10 -15.95
N GLY A 58 -7.00 20.87 -15.06
CA GLY A 58 -7.54 21.23 -13.74
C GLY A 58 -6.61 22.17 -12.99
N THR A 59 -6.90 22.37 -11.70
CA THR A 59 -6.03 23.10 -10.78
C THR A 59 -5.02 22.13 -10.18
N ALA A 60 -3.73 22.46 -10.29
CA ALA A 60 -2.71 21.62 -9.67
C ALA A 60 -2.73 21.78 -8.14
N GLU A 61 -2.93 20.67 -7.42
CA GLU A 61 -3.06 20.62 -5.97
C GLU A 61 -2.17 19.53 -5.34
N MET A 62 -1.32 19.93 -4.38
CA MET A 62 -0.45 18.97 -3.67
C MET A 62 -1.26 17.96 -2.83
N ALA A 63 -2.49 18.30 -2.45
CA ALA A 63 -3.39 17.42 -1.72
C ALA A 63 -3.76 16.16 -2.54
N ASP A 64 -3.87 16.30 -3.85
CA ASP A 64 -4.25 15.22 -4.76
C ASP A 64 -3.12 14.19 -4.89
N ILE A 65 -1.87 14.64 -5.03
CA ILE A 65 -0.70 13.74 -4.95
C ILE A 65 -0.72 13.03 -3.61
N THR A 66 -0.88 13.81 -2.54
CA THR A 66 -0.81 13.34 -1.14
C THR A 66 -1.83 12.24 -0.87
N LEU A 67 -3.06 12.42 -1.32
CA LEU A 67 -4.10 11.43 -1.14
C LEU A 67 -3.90 10.22 -2.06
N THR A 68 -3.38 10.41 -3.27
CA THR A 68 -3.08 9.29 -4.17
C THR A 68 -2.04 8.33 -3.57
N TRP A 69 -0.91 8.83 -3.05
CA TRP A 69 0.07 7.91 -2.43
C TRP A 69 -0.43 7.34 -1.10
N SER A 70 -1.15 8.13 -0.29
CA SER A 70 -1.76 7.67 0.97
C SER A 70 -2.75 6.53 0.74
N GLY A 71 -3.57 6.63 -0.31
CA GLY A 71 -4.46 5.54 -0.74
C GLY A 71 -3.69 4.28 -1.10
N GLY A 72 -2.57 4.43 -1.82
CA GLY A 72 -1.71 3.31 -2.17
C GLY A 72 -1.13 2.58 -0.97
N VAL A 73 -0.77 3.31 0.08
CA VAL A 73 -0.27 2.68 1.31
C VAL A 73 -1.41 2.09 2.15
N ALA A 74 -2.59 2.70 2.15
CA ALA A 74 -3.76 2.11 2.78
C ALA A 74 -4.06 0.72 2.18
N ALA A 75 -3.90 0.54 0.87
CA ALA A 75 -4.00 -0.78 0.24
C ALA A 75 -2.96 -1.78 0.77
N LEU A 76 -1.71 -1.35 0.95
CA LEU A 76 -0.67 -2.16 1.56
C LEU A 76 -1.04 -2.57 3.00
N ALA A 77 -1.56 -1.64 3.80
CA ALA A 77 -1.98 -1.91 5.17
C ALA A 77 -3.14 -2.90 5.23
N VAL A 78 -4.15 -2.75 4.36
CA VAL A 78 -5.28 -3.70 4.25
C VAL A 78 -4.80 -5.09 3.88
N VAL A 79 -3.92 -5.18 2.88
CA VAL A 79 -3.34 -6.45 2.43
C VAL A 79 -2.51 -7.11 3.54
N ALA A 80 -1.69 -6.34 4.25
CA ALA A 80 -0.91 -6.84 5.38
C ALA A 80 -1.80 -7.32 6.54
N LEU A 81 -2.89 -6.59 6.83
CA LEU A 81 -3.85 -6.98 7.86
C LEU A 81 -4.60 -8.27 7.47
N TYR A 82 -5.06 -8.38 6.23
CA TYR A 82 -5.71 -9.58 5.72
C TYR A 82 -4.80 -10.82 5.86
N ASP A 83 -3.55 -10.67 5.45
CA ASP A 83 -2.53 -11.69 5.62
C ASP A 83 -2.33 -12.08 7.07
N TRP A 84 -2.19 -11.09 7.96
CA TRP A 84 -2.01 -11.33 9.39
C TRP A 84 -3.17 -12.12 9.98
N ILE A 85 -4.42 -11.75 9.67
CA ILE A 85 -5.62 -12.49 10.12
C ILE A 85 -5.59 -13.93 9.59
N ARG A 86 -5.29 -14.11 8.30
CA ARG A 86 -5.23 -15.43 7.66
C ARG A 86 -4.16 -16.31 8.30
N TYR A 87 -2.95 -15.78 8.49
CA TYR A 87 -1.86 -16.51 9.12
C TYR A 87 -2.16 -16.81 10.59
N ARG A 88 -2.68 -15.85 11.37
CA ARG A 88 -3.04 -16.08 12.79
C ARG A 88 -3.98 -17.29 12.95
N ASN A 89 -4.96 -17.43 12.06
CA ASN A 89 -5.91 -18.54 12.07
C ASN A 89 -5.28 -19.89 11.65
N GLN A 90 -4.14 -19.85 10.97
CA GLN A 90 -3.33 -21.03 10.64
C GLN A 90 -2.32 -21.35 11.75
N PHE A 91 -1.74 -20.35 12.41
CA PHE A 91 -0.83 -20.49 13.55
C PHE A 91 -1.45 -21.26 14.71
N SER A 92 -2.76 -21.10 14.96
CA SER A 92 -3.47 -21.90 15.99
C SER A 92 -3.59 -23.39 15.64
N LYS A 93 -3.23 -23.78 14.41
CA LYS A 93 -3.34 -25.15 13.89
C LYS A 93 -2.00 -25.76 13.45
N MET A 94 -0.88 -25.04 13.58
CA MET A 94 0.43 -25.46 13.07
C MET A 94 1.40 -25.84 14.20
N ASP A 95 2.12 -26.96 14.03
CA ASP A 95 3.17 -27.41 14.94
C ASP A 95 4.39 -26.47 14.93
N ARG A 96 5.11 -26.41 16.06
CA ARG A 96 6.27 -25.51 16.28
C ARG A 96 7.35 -25.58 15.18
N ALA A 97 7.49 -26.73 14.51
CA ALA A 97 8.46 -26.92 13.41
C ALA A 97 8.11 -26.14 12.13
N TYR A 98 6.82 -25.81 11.91
CA TYR A 98 6.40 -25.00 10.77
C TYR A 98 6.62 -23.50 11.01
N LEU A 99 6.69 -23.10 12.29
CA LEU A 99 6.84 -21.71 12.69
C LEU A 99 8.28 -21.20 12.52
N SER A 100 9.27 -22.10 12.52
CA SER A 100 10.69 -21.76 12.28
C SER A 100 10.98 -21.43 10.81
N ASP A 101 10.16 -21.88 9.87
CA ASP A 101 10.34 -21.65 8.43
C ASP A 101 9.65 -20.38 7.92
N ILE A 102 8.79 -19.76 8.74
CA ILE A 102 8.18 -18.47 8.39
C ILE A 102 9.23 -17.40 8.67
N PRO A 103 9.71 -16.65 7.64
CA PRO A 103 10.70 -15.60 7.88
C PRO A 103 10.06 -14.48 8.70
N ILE A 104 10.26 -14.53 10.02
CA ILE A 104 9.83 -13.56 11.04
C ILE A 104 10.25 -12.12 10.67
N TYR A 105 11.29 -11.99 9.86
CA TYR A 105 11.81 -10.73 9.33
C TYR A 105 10.84 -9.97 8.41
N ARG A 106 9.99 -10.64 7.62
CA ARG A 106 9.05 -9.96 6.70
C ARG A 106 7.90 -9.29 7.44
N ILE A 107 7.37 -9.90 8.49
CA ILE A 107 6.28 -9.34 9.31
C ILE A 107 6.73 -8.02 9.98
N ARG A 108 7.99 -7.94 10.43
CA ARG A 108 8.53 -6.72 11.04
C ARG A 108 8.67 -5.57 10.04
N ILE A 109 9.01 -5.84 8.78
CA ILE A 109 9.11 -4.81 7.74
C ILE A 109 7.74 -4.20 7.46
N TYR A 110 6.68 -5.01 7.29
CA TYR A 110 5.33 -4.47 7.05
C TYR A 110 4.78 -3.68 8.24
N THR A 111 5.09 -4.11 9.46
CA THR A 111 4.66 -3.40 10.68
C THR A 111 5.44 -2.08 10.85
N ALA A 112 6.75 -2.09 10.58
CA ALA A 112 7.57 -0.88 10.60
C ALA A 112 7.14 0.12 9.51
N SER A 113 6.84 -0.36 8.29
CA SER A 113 6.33 0.49 7.22
C SER A 113 4.98 1.10 7.56
N ALA A 114 4.06 0.34 8.18
CA ALA A 114 2.77 0.86 8.63
C ALA A 114 2.89 1.90 9.77
N ILE A 115 3.85 1.71 10.69
CA ILE A 115 4.13 2.67 11.78
C ILE A 115 4.79 3.93 11.24
N ILE A 116 5.81 3.81 10.39
CA ILE A 116 6.48 4.96 9.75
C ILE A 116 5.46 5.76 8.94
N LEU A 117 4.56 5.07 8.25
CA LEU A 117 3.56 5.77 7.45
C LEU A 117 2.46 6.45 8.29
N GLY A 118 1.99 5.80 9.37
CA GLY A 118 1.05 6.42 10.31
C GLY A 118 1.63 7.65 11.02
N VAL A 119 2.96 7.69 11.20
CA VAL A 119 3.66 8.87 11.73
C VAL A 119 3.75 9.98 10.68
N ILE A 120 4.03 9.67 9.42
CA ILE A 120 4.15 10.68 8.35
C ILE A 120 2.79 11.31 8.01
N THR A 121 1.70 10.55 7.98
CA THR A 121 0.35 11.09 7.76
C THR A 121 -0.23 11.84 8.96
N ALA A 122 0.35 11.71 10.16
CA ALA A 122 -0.09 12.45 11.34
C ALA A 122 0.63 13.81 11.51
N ILE A 123 1.70 14.05 10.74
CA ILE A 123 2.56 15.25 10.84
C ILE A 123 2.32 16.22 9.66
N LEU A 124 1.66 15.77 8.59
CA LEU A 124 1.19 16.59 7.47
C LEU A 124 -0.29 16.96 7.64
#